data_AF-A0A7S2JPS9-F1
#
_entry.id   AF-A0A7S2JPS9-F1
#
_cell.length_a   1.000
_cell.length_b   1.000
_cell.length_c   1.000
_cell.angle_alpha   90.00
_cell.angle_beta   90.00
_cell.angle_gamma   90.00
#
_symmetry.space_group_name_H-M   'P 1'
#
loop_
_entity.id
_entity.type
_entity.pdbx_description
1 polymer ?
#
loop_
_entity_poly.entity_id
_entity_poly.type
_entity_poly.pdbx_seq_one_letter_code
_entity_poly.pdbx_strand_id
1 'polypeptide(L)'
;DGTGSVEGGGASGSPQDLWPLQLLNPNDREQMNVLYGLLGALPHVVQHYLEQLAFPLTMQHQAHKLSANGQDLGSSSLFGCRLGFSGTPSDLLPSDFGRCQYQVGDDAKMLSILTSPTVVSYAFVEHDWSVIG
;
A
#
# COMPACT_ATOMS: atom_id res chain seq x y z
N ASP A 1 33.28 29.81 -4.04
CA ASP A 1 32.40 28.69 -3.69
C ASP A 1 31.53 29.02 -2.51
N GLY A 2 30.30 29.47 -2.80
CA GLY A 2 29.28 29.74 -1.80
C GLY A 2 28.47 28.47 -1.54
N THR A 3 28.71 27.84 -0.40
CA THR A 3 27.83 26.79 0.14
C THR A 3 26.59 27.47 0.74
N GLY A 4 25.52 27.53 -0.05
CA GLY A 4 24.19 27.91 0.44
C GLY A 4 23.69 26.86 1.42
N SER A 5 23.73 27.18 2.71
CA SER A 5 23.03 26.40 3.74
C SER A 5 21.54 26.65 3.57
N VAL A 6 20.82 25.62 3.15
CA VAL A 6 19.34 25.62 3.17
C VAL A 6 18.95 25.44 4.62
N GLU A 7 18.68 26.55 5.32
CA GLU A 7 18.04 26.52 6.64
C GLU A 7 16.62 25.95 6.44
N GLY A 8 16.44 24.70 6.83
CA GLY A 8 15.12 24.12 7.04
C GLY A 8 14.46 24.88 8.18
N GLY A 9 13.50 25.75 7.84
CA GLY A 9 12.69 26.51 8.79
C GLY A 9 11.90 25.55 9.67
N GLY A 10 12.47 25.19 10.82
CA GLY A 10 11.76 24.51 11.89
C GLY A 10 10.61 25.40 12.34
N ALA A 11 9.40 24.83 12.43
CA ALA A 11 8.25 25.50 13.00
C ALA A 11 8.62 26.01 14.40
N SER A 12 8.74 27.33 14.55
CA SER A 12 9.22 28.01 15.75
C SER A 12 8.13 28.27 16.79
N GLY A 13 6.89 27.85 16.53
CA GLY A 13 5.75 28.06 17.44
C GLY A 13 5.36 26.82 18.23
N SER A 14 4.99 27.02 19.49
CA SER A 14 4.48 25.96 20.34
C SER A 14 3.00 25.67 20.03
N PRO A 15 2.46 24.48 20.37
CA PRO A 15 1.05 24.16 20.17
C PRO A 15 0.09 25.14 20.90
N GLN A 16 0.61 25.86 21.90
CA GLN A 16 -0.11 26.82 22.72
C GLN A 16 -0.31 28.17 21.99
N ASP A 17 0.48 28.41 20.95
CA ASP A 17 0.43 29.62 20.13
C ASP A 17 -0.56 29.49 18.96
N LEU A 18 -1.14 28.30 18.77
CA LEU A 18 -2.11 28.02 17.72
C LEU A 18 -3.49 28.57 18.11
N TRP A 19 -4.07 29.38 17.22
CA TRP A 19 -5.43 29.86 17.41
C TRP A 19 -6.47 28.74 17.28
N PRO A 20 -7.66 28.91 17.88
CA PRO A 20 -8.80 28.05 17.59
C PRO A 20 -9.01 27.92 16.08
N LEU A 21 -9.33 26.71 15.60
CA LEU A 21 -9.42 26.41 14.17
C LEU A 21 -10.37 27.36 13.41
N GLN A 22 -11.41 27.85 14.08
CA GLN A 22 -12.39 28.79 13.54
C GLN A 22 -11.82 30.18 13.27
N LEU A 23 -10.72 30.56 13.94
CA LEU A 23 -10.04 31.84 13.81
C LEU A 23 -8.76 31.75 12.99
N LEU A 24 -8.36 30.53 12.60
CA LEU A 24 -7.16 30.29 11.82
C LEU A 24 -7.30 30.89 10.42
N ASN A 25 -6.36 31.75 10.03
CA ASN A 25 -6.28 32.30 8.68
C ASN A 25 -5.29 31.48 7.83
N PRO A 26 -5.72 30.82 6.74
CA PRO A 26 -4.83 30.03 5.88
C PRO A 26 -3.71 30.84 5.22
N ASN A 27 -3.83 32.17 5.15
CA ASN A 27 -2.79 33.05 4.61
C ASN A 27 -1.72 33.44 5.64
N ASP A 28 -1.93 33.12 6.92
CA ASP A 28 -0.94 33.34 7.98
C ASP A 28 0.06 32.18 8.00
N ARG A 29 1.25 32.43 7.47
CA ARG A 29 2.30 31.41 7.31
C ARG A 29 2.84 30.91 8.65
N GLU A 30 2.89 31.76 9.67
CA GLU A 30 3.40 31.37 10.99
C GLU A 30 2.45 30.38 11.66
N GLN A 31 1.15 30.71 11.68
CA GLN A 31 0.12 29.82 12.23
C GLN A 31 0.01 28.52 11.43
N MET A 32 0.12 28.59 10.09
CA MET A 32 0.09 27.39 9.25
C MET A 32 1.31 26.49 9.43
N ASN A 33 2.50 27.04 9.71
CA ASN A 33 3.68 26.25 10.01
C ASN A 33 3.51 25.46 11.31
N VAL A 34 2.95 26.08 12.35
CA VAL A 34 2.63 25.40 13.62
C VAL A 34 1.60 24.29 13.39
N LEU A 35 0.52 24.58 12.66
CA LEU A 35 -0.49 23.59 12.33
C LEU A 35 0.08 22.41 11.52
N TYR A 36 0.94 22.70 10.54
CA TYR A 36 1.62 21.69 9.74
C TYR A 36 2.55 20.82 10.61
N GLY A 37 3.27 21.41 11.56
CA GLY A 37 4.08 20.65 12.52
C GLY A 37 3.26 19.68 13.38
N LEU A 38 2.02 20.04 13.71
CA LEU A 38 1.11 19.22 14.52
C LEU A 38 0.39 18.12 13.71
N LEU A 39 -0.04 18.44 12.49
CA LEU A 39 -0.91 17.56 11.70
C LEU A 39 -0.17 16.83 10.57
N GLY A 40 0.88 17.42 10.01
CA GLY A 40 1.53 16.96 8.78
C GLY A 40 2.17 15.57 8.88
N ALA A 41 2.50 15.12 10.09
CA ALA A 41 3.04 13.79 10.34
C ALA A 41 1.96 12.76 10.72
N LEU A 42 0.70 13.16 10.89
CA LEU A 42 -0.38 12.25 11.26
C LEU A 42 -0.79 11.40 10.05
N PRO A 43 -0.77 10.05 10.14
CA PRO A 43 -1.07 9.17 9.01
C PRO A 43 -2.42 9.47 8.34
N HIS A 44 -3.46 9.74 9.14
CA HIS A 44 -4.80 10.04 8.63
C HIS A 44 -4.86 11.35 7.84
N VAL A 45 -4.09 12.37 8.24
CA VAL A 45 -4.01 13.66 7.56
C VAL A 45 -3.25 13.51 6.25
N VAL A 46 -2.12 12.80 6.28
CA VAL A 46 -1.33 12.48 5.08
C VAL A 46 -2.17 11.70 4.07
N GLN A 47 -2.87 10.66 4.52
CA GLN A 47 -3.75 9.87 3.66
C GLN A 47 -4.85 10.73 3.04
N HIS A 48 -5.55 11.55 3.84
CA HIS A 48 -6.58 12.45 3.32
C HIS A 48 -6.03 13.43 2.29
N TYR A 49 -4.88 14.06 2.56
CA TYR A 49 -4.22 14.98 1.63
C TYR A 49 -3.85 14.29 0.30
N LEU A 50 -3.28 13.08 0.37
CA LEU A 50 -2.91 12.31 -0.81
C LEU A 50 -4.13 11.94 -1.64
N GLU A 51 -5.16 11.36 -1.02
CA GLU A 51 -6.33 10.83 -1.71
C GLU A 51 -7.29 11.90 -2.23
N GLN A 52 -7.49 12.99 -1.48
CA GLN A 52 -8.51 14.00 -1.79
C GLN A 52 -7.97 15.19 -2.58
N LEU A 53 -6.65 15.42 -2.54
CA LEU A 53 -6.05 16.58 -3.20
C LEU A 53 -4.90 16.19 -4.15
N ALA A 54 -3.82 15.61 -3.63
CA ALA A 54 -2.62 15.40 -4.43
C ALA A 54 -2.86 14.43 -5.60
N PHE A 55 -3.42 13.24 -5.36
CA PHE A 55 -3.65 12.25 -6.40
C PHE A 55 -4.68 12.69 -7.44
N PRO A 56 -5.86 13.24 -7.09
CA PRO A 56 -6.80 13.74 -8.10
C PRO A 56 -6.21 14.84 -8.99
N LEU A 57 -5.39 15.74 -8.42
CA LEU A 57 -4.75 16.80 -9.20
C LEU A 57 -3.60 16.31 -10.07
N THR A 58 -2.87 15.29 -9.63
CA THR A 58 -1.64 14.87 -10.30
C THR A 58 -1.78 13.58 -11.10
N MET A 59 -2.77 12.73 -10.88
CA MET A 59 -2.84 11.38 -11.50
C MET A 59 -3.87 11.24 -12.62
N GLN A 60 -4.63 12.28 -12.98
CA GLN A 60 -5.65 12.20 -14.04
C GLN A 60 -5.08 11.95 -15.44
N HIS A 61 -4.05 12.71 -15.84
CA HIS A 61 -3.36 12.55 -17.12
C HIS A 61 -1.86 12.72 -16.91
N GLN A 62 -1.12 11.62 -16.97
CA GLN A 62 0.32 11.61 -16.83
C GLN A 62 0.95 10.96 -18.05
N ALA A 63 1.97 11.62 -18.63
CA ALA A 63 2.79 11.05 -19.70
C ALA A 63 3.53 9.78 -19.24
N HIS A 64 3.88 9.73 -17.96
CA HIS A 64 4.47 8.58 -17.31
C HIS A 64 3.53 8.06 -16.22
N LYS A 65 3.04 6.84 -16.37
CA LYS A 65 2.23 6.18 -15.34
C LYS A 65 3.16 5.63 -14.26
N LEU A 66 2.85 5.91 -13.00
CA LEU A 66 3.43 5.17 -11.90
C LEU A 66 2.92 3.73 -11.98
N SER A 67 3.85 2.79 -12.18
CA SER A 67 3.58 1.36 -12.13
C SER A 67 4.62 0.72 -11.24
N ALA A 68 4.19 -0.22 -10.41
CA ALA A 68 5.07 -1.04 -9.59
C ALA A 68 4.71 -2.50 -9.84
N ASN A 69 5.71 -3.37 -9.89
CA ASN A 69 5.50 -4.81 -9.92
C ASN A 69 5.63 -5.39 -8.49
N GLY A 70 5.34 -6.68 -8.33
CA GLY A 70 5.43 -7.36 -7.04
C GLY A 70 6.85 -7.33 -6.44
N GLN A 71 7.90 -7.27 -7.26
CA GLN A 71 9.28 -7.13 -6.80
C GLN A 71 9.53 -5.73 -6.21
N ASP A 72 9.04 -4.67 -6.85
CA ASP A 72 9.22 -3.30 -6.36
C ASP A 72 8.59 -3.15 -4.96
N LEU A 73 7.36 -3.63 -4.80
CA LEU A 73 6.61 -3.63 -3.54
C LEU A 73 7.19 -4.60 -2.50
N GLY A 74 7.72 -5.73 -2.95
CA GLY A 74 8.29 -6.74 -2.07
C GLY A 74 9.75 -6.52 -1.73
N SER A 75 10.42 -5.56 -2.38
CA SER A 75 11.82 -5.26 -2.11
C SER A 75 12.00 -4.53 -0.79
N SER A 76 13.21 -4.56 -0.25
CA SER A 76 13.56 -3.75 0.93
C SER A 76 13.60 -2.24 0.67
N SER A 77 13.47 -1.80 -0.59
CA SER A 77 13.64 -0.40 -1.00
C SER A 77 12.46 0.50 -0.59
N LEU A 78 11.25 -0.05 -0.51
CA LEU A 78 10.02 0.74 -0.23
C LEU A 78 9.51 0.59 1.20
N PHE A 79 9.62 -0.59 1.80
CA PHE A 79 9.06 -0.88 3.13
C PHE A 79 10.08 -1.59 4.01
N GLY A 80 10.17 -1.21 5.29
CA GLY A 80 11.09 -1.85 6.25
C GLY A 80 10.62 -3.24 6.73
N CYS A 81 9.32 -3.45 6.85
CA CYS A 81 8.69 -4.72 7.23
C CYS A 81 7.69 -5.15 6.15
N ARG A 82 7.69 -6.43 5.80
CA ARG A 82 6.94 -6.99 4.67
C ARG A 82 6.38 -8.36 5.06
N LEU A 83 5.09 -8.57 4.81
CA LEU A 83 4.37 -9.81 5.05
C LEU A 83 3.75 -10.24 3.72
N GLY A 84 3.93 -11.51 3.35
CA GLY A 84 3.46 -12.02 2.07
C GLY A 84 2.95 -13.43 2.20
N PHE A 85 1.89 -13.73 1.46
CA PHE A 85 1.24 -15.02 1.39
C PHE A 85 1.15 -15.40 -0.08
N SER A 86 1.71 -16.55 -0.45
CA SER A 86 1.55 -17.09 -1.80
C SER A 86 0.28 -17.93 -1.83
N GLY A 87 -0.71 -17.50 -2.62
CA GLY A 87 -1.91 -18.30 -2.91
C GLY A 87 -1.68 -19.34 -4.01
N THR A 88 -0.49 -19.35 -4.62
CA THR A 88 -0.10 -20.30 -5.66
C THR A 88 1.02 -21.21 -5.14
N PRO A 89 1.05 -22.50 -5.51
CA PRO A 89 2.10 -23.41 -5.09
C PRO A 89 3.47 -23.10 -5.71
N SER A 90 3.58 -22.09 -6.58
CA SER A 90 4.83 -21.62 -7.15
C SER A 90 5.63 -20.73 -6.19
N ASP A 91 6.95 -20.92 -6.17
CA ASP A 91 7.95 -20.14 -5.42
C ASP A 91 8.21 -18.74 -6.03
N LEU A 92 7.21 -18.11 -6.62
CA LEU A 92 7.34 -16.78 -7.24
C LEU A 92 7.17 -15.69 -6.18
N LEU A 93 8.17 -15.57 -5.31
CA LEU A 93 8.29 -14.46 -4.38
C LEU A 93 9.34 -13.45 -4.86
N PRO A 94 9.22 -12.17 -4.48
CA PRO A 94 10.29 -11.21 -4.63
C PRO A 94 11.59 -11.74 -4.03
N SER A 95 12.74 -11.49 -4.67
CA SER A 95 14.04 -12.03 -4.21
C SER A 95 14.33 -11.76 -2.73
N ASP A 96 13.88 -10.59 -2.26
CA ASP A 96 14.14 -10.08 -0.91
C ASP A 96 13.25 -10.75 0.16
N PHE A 97 12.24 -11.51 -0.25
CA PHE A 97 11.39 -12.32 0.64
C PHE A 97 12.00 -13.67 1.00
N GLY A 98 13.03 -14.11 0.26
CA GLY A 98 13.60 -15.44 0.43
C GLY A 98 12.69 -16.53 -0.15
N ARG A 99 12.57 -17.66 0.56
CA ARG A 99 11.80 -18.83 0.10
C ARG A 99 10.42 -18.89 0.73
N CYS A 100 9.44 -19.37 -0.03
CA CYS A 100 8.11 -19.63 0.50
C CYS A 100 8.22 -20.73 1.56
N GLN A 101 7.62 -20.50 2.73
CA GLN A 101 7.54 -21.50 3.78
C GLN A 101 6.17 -22.15 3.71
N TYR A 102 6.15 -23.45 3.42
CA TYR A 102 4.93 -24.23 3.38
C TYR A 102 4.66 -24.82 4.76
N GLN A 103 3.43 -24.66 5.24
CA GLN A 103 3.01 -25.30 6.47
C GLN A 103 2.81 -26.80 6.22
N VAL A 104 3.38 -27.62 7.11
CA VAL A 104 3.27 -29.08 7.00
C VAL A 104 1.80 -29.51 7.08
N GLY A 105 1.37 -30.27 6.08
CA GLY A 105 0.03 -30.85 6.01
C GLY A 105 -0.99 -30.01 5.23
N ASP A 106 -0.64 -28.83 4.72
CA ASP A 106 -1.55 -28.00 3.93
C ASP A 106 -1.94 -28.68 2.60
N ASP A 107 -0.97 -29.26 1.89
CA ASP A 107 -1.25 -30.01 0.66
C ASP A 107 -2.13 -31.24 0.94
N ALA A 108 -1.88 -31.94 2.06
CA ALA A 108 -2.69 -33.10 2.45
C ALA A 108 -4.12 -32.69 2.82
N LYS A 109 -4.31 -31.55 3.49
CA LYS A 109 -5.64 -30.98 3.75
C LYS A 109 -6.33 -30.59 2.44
N MET A 110 -5.63 -29.91 1.54
CA MET A 110 -6.16 -29.52 0.24
C MET A 110 -6.65 -30.75 -0.52
N LEU A 111 -5.80 -31.78 -0.65
CA LEU A 111 -6.16 -33.05 -1.30
C LEU A 111 -7.34 -33.72 -0.58
N SER A 112 -7.30 -33.85 0.74
CA SER A 112 -8.38 -34.46 1.52
C SER A 112 -9.73 -33.79 1.27
N ILE A 113 -9.75 -32.46 1.15
CA ILE A 113 -10.97 -31.69 0.85
C ILE A 113 -11.40 -31.93 -0.60
N LEU A 114 -10.47 -31.81 -1.55
CA LEU A 114 -10.74 -31.96 -2.98
C LEU A 114 -11.15 -33.40 -3.37
N THR A 115 -10.78 -34.40 -2.57
CA THR A 115 -11.18 -35.80 -2.75
C THR A 115 -12.39 -36.20 -1.90
N SER A 116 -12.90 -35.32 -1.04
CA SER A 116 -14.02 -35.66 -0.17
C SER A 116 -15.35 -35.66 -0.95
N PRO A 117 -16.09 -36.79 -1.01
CA PRO A 117 -17.40 -36.84 -1.67
C PRO A 117 -18.47 -35.99 -0.95
N THR A 118 -18.21 -35.57 0.30
CA THR A 118 -19.12 -34.68 1.03
C THR A 118 -18.93 -33.21 0.66
N VAL A 119 -17.85 -32.87 -0.03
CA VAL A 119 -17.50 -31.49 -0.42
C VAL A 119 -17.50 -31.33 -1.94
N VAL A 120 -16.97 -32.31 -2.67
CA VAL A 120 -16.81 -32.28 -4.12
C VAL A 120 -17.74 -33.30 -4.77
N SER A 121 -18.45 -32.86 -5.82
CA SER A 121 -19.25 -33.71 -6.70
C SER A 121 -18.66 -33.72 -8.11
N TYR A 122 -18.90 -34.79 -8.86
CA TYR A 122 -18.55 -34.89 -10.27
C TYR A 122 -19.75 -35.37 -11.09
N ALA A 123 -19.74 -35.08 -12.39
CA ALA A 123 -20.70 -35.60 -13.34
C ALA A 123 -19.96 -36.18 -14.55
N PHE A 124 -20.47 -37.27 -15.09
CA PHE A 124 -20.02 -37.76 -16.38
C PHE A 124 -20.64 -36.92 -17.49
N VAL A 125 -19.82 -36.49 -18.43
CA VAL A 125 -20.24 -35.79 -19.65
C VAL A 125 -20.20 -36.75 -20.83
N GLU A 126 -21.07 -36.51 -21.82
CA GLU A 126 -21.12 -37.31 -23.05
C GLU A 126 -19.84 -37.15 -23.87
N HIS A 127 -19.56 -38.14 -24.74
CA HIS A 127 -18.29 -38.22 -25.47
C HIS A 127 -18.06 -37.05 -26.43
N ASP A 128 -19.13 -36.45 -26.93
CA ASP A 128 -19.17 -35.29 -27.83
C ASP A 128 -19.40 -33.96 -27.10
N TRP A 129 -19.29 -33.95 -25.76
CA TRP A 129 -19.46 -32.72 -24.99
C TRP A 129 -18.44 -31.65 -25.41
N SER A 130 -18.98 -30.47 -25.72
CA SER A 130 -18.25 -29.29 -26.15
C SER A 130 -18.66 -28.09 -25.30
N VAL A 131 -17.72 -27.17 -25.03
CA VAL A 131 -17.98 -25.92 -24.28
C VAL A 131 -19.00 -25.02 -25.01
N ILE A 132 -19.06 -25.16 -26.33
CA ILE A 132 -20.04 -24.52 -27.20
C ILE A 132 -20.97 -25.65 -27.63
N GLY A 133 -22.20 -25.68 -27.13
CA GLY A 133 -23.18 -26.69 -27.54
C GLY A 133 -23.22 -26.90 -29.05
#